data_AF-C0GKC7-F1
#
_entry.id   AF-C0GKC7-F1
#
_cell.length_a   1.000
_cell.length_b   1.000
_cell.length_c   1.000
_cell.angle_alpha   90.00
_cell.angle_beta   90.00
_cell.angle_gamma   90.00
#
_symmetry.space_group_name_H-M   'P 1'
#
loop_
_entity.id
_entity.type
_entity.pdbx_description
1 polymer ?
#
loop_
_entity_poly.entity_id
_entity_poly.type
_entity_poly.pdbx_seq_one_letter_code
_entity_poly.pdbx_strand_id
1 'polypeptide(L)'
;KQLAQEHPEHMELYKVAAKLEQVMISRLGDGKKIFPNVDFYSGLVYSALGIPPYLFTPIFAVSRVAGWTARTIEYLQNNRIFRPRAIYTGEFDKTYIPIKNR
;
A
#
# COMPACT_ATOMS: atom_id res chain seq x y z
N LYS A 1 11.48 -16.21 5.75
CA LYS A 1 12.61 -17.11 6.05
C LYS A 1 12.22 -18.57 5.90
N GLN A 2 11.24 -19.08 6.65
CA GLN A 2 10.80 -20.48 6.59
C GLN A 2 10.41 -20.95 5.18
N LEU A 3 9.46 -20.27 4.53
CA LEU A 3 9.05 -20.61 3.15
C LEU A 3 10.19 -20.51 2.12
N ALA A 4 11.13 -19.58 2.31
CA ALA A 4 12.29 -19.47 1.43
C ALA A 4 13.29 -20.63 1.61
N GLN A 5 13.31 -21.29 2.78
CA GLN A 5 14.13 -22.48 3.04
C GLN A 5 13.53 -23.72 2.39
N GLU A 6 12.21 -23.78 2.28
CA GLU A 6 11.47 -24.87 1.63
C GLU A 6 11.54 -24.77 0.09
N HIS A 7 11.80 -23.57 -0.45
CA HIS A 7 11.85 -23.27 -1.88
C HIS A 7 13.19 -22.62 -2.29
N PRO A 8 14.22 -23.42 -2.67
CA PRO A 8 15.57 -22.95 -2.95
C PRO A 8 15.65 -21.84 -4.02
N GLU A 9 14.75 -21.86 -5.01
CA GLU A 9 14.64 -20.87 -6.08
C GLU A 9 14.30 -19.45 -5.57
N HIS A 10 13.68 -19.35 -4.39
CA HIS A 10 13.31 -18.06 -3.78
C HIS A 10 14.30 -17.59 -2.70
N MET A 11 15.31 -18.40 -2.38
CA MET A 11 16.32 -18.07 -1.38
C MET A 11 17.17 -16.87 -1.78
N GLU A 12 17.52 -16.74 -3.06
CA GLU A 12 18.30 -15.60 -3.55
C GLU A 12 17.51 -14.28 -3.45
N LEU A 13 16.23 -14.28 -3.82
CA LEU A 13 15.35 -13.12 -3.64
C LEU A 13 15.20 -12.74 -2.16
N TYR A 14 15.09 -13.72 -1.27
CA TYR A 14 15.06 -13.48 0.17
C TYR A 14 16.36 -12.84 0.69
N LYS A 15 17.54 -13.32 0.26
CA LYS A 15 18.83 -12.72 0.64
C LYS A 15 18.92 -11.27 0.20
N VAL A 16 18.48 -10.96 -1.04
CA VAL A 16 18.43 -9.60 -1.56
C VAL A 16 17.51 -8.73 -0.71
N ALA A 17 16.30 -9.19 -0.41
CA ALA A 17 15.34 -8.45 0.41
C ALA A 17 15.86 -8.19 1.84
N ALA A 18 16.45 -9.19 2.49
CA ALA A 18 17.04 -9.05 3.82
C ALA A 18 18.22 -8.07 3.83
N LYS A 19 19.06 -8.10 2.78
CA LYS A 19 20.16 -7.14 2.67
C LYS A 19 19.65 -5.72 2.44
N LEU A 20 18.61 -5.56 1.62
CA LEU A 20 17.97 -4.28 1.36
C LEU A 20 17.34 -3.70 2.63
N GLU A 21 16.63 -4.52 3.42
CA GLU A 21 16.11 -4.13 4.74
C GLU A 21 17.24 -3.60 5.63
N GLN A 22 18.34 -4.33 5.77
CA GLN A 22 19.47 -3.92 6.61
C GLN A 22 20.01 -2.54 6.20
N VAL A 23 20.23 -2.32 4.90
CA VAL A 23 20.75 -1.06 4.37
C VAL A 23 19.75 0.09 4.53
N MET A 24 18.45 -0.18 4.37
CA MET A 24 17.42 0.83 4.50
C MET A 24 17.20 1.24 5.96
N ILE A 25 17.20 0.28 6.89
CA ILE A 25 17.13 0.55 8.32
C ILE A 25 18.36 1.35 8.77
N SER A 26 19.57 1.00 8.34
CA SER A 26 20.77 1.75 8.74
C SER A 26 20.78 3.18 8.21
N ARG A 27 20.08 3.47 7.10
CA ARG A 27 20.02 4.80 6.49
C ARG A 27 18.85 5.64 6.95
N LEU A 28 17.68 5.03 7.17
CA LEU A 28 16.40 5.73 7.37
C LEU A 28 15.65 5.30 8.65
N GLY A 29 16.09 4.23 9.31
CA GLY A 29 15.50 3.78 10.58
C GLY A 29 15.76 4.80 11.68
N ASP A 30 16.96 5.35 11.73
CA ASP A 30 17.29 6.48 12.60
C ASP A 30 16.86 7.81 11.94
N GLY A 31 16.35 8.73 12.76
CA GLY A 31 15.80 10.01 12.29
C GLY A 31 14.42 9.86 11.63
N LYS A 32 14.33 9.21 10.47
CA LYS A 32 13.07 9.13 9.69
C LYS A 32 12.10 8.04 10.14
N LYS A 33 12.55 7.06 10.95
CA LYS A 33 11.73 5.96 11.48
C LYS A 33 11.03 5.13 10.39
N ILE A 34 11.73 4.91 9.28
CA ILE A 34 11.22 4.11 8.16
C ILE A 34 11.71 2.67 8.30
N PHE A 35 10.77 1.72 8.33
CA PHE A 35 11.00 0.28 8.43
C PHE A 35 10.17 -0.45 7.37
N PRO A 36 10.53 -1.69 6.99
CA PRO A 36 9.72 -2.48 6.07
C PRO A 36 8.30 -2.68 6.59
N ASN A 37 7.33 -2.45 5.72
CA ASN A 37 5.93 -2.77 6.00
C ASN A 37 5.64 -4.23 5.61
N VAL A 38 4.39 -4.67 5.83
CA VAL A 38 3.95 -6.03 5.49
C VAL A 38 4.12 -6.34 4.00
N ASP A 39 3.93 -5.33 3.13
CA ASP A 39 3.97 -5.51 1.68
C ASP A 39 5.36 -5.93 1.19
N PHE A 40 6.41 -5.42 1.85
CA PHE A 40 7.81 -5.71 1.51
C PHE A 40 8.13 -7.21 1.47
N TYR A 41 7.61 -7.97 2.43
CA TYR A 41 7.83 -9.42 2.50
C TYR A 41 6.68 -10.25 1.91
N SER A 42 5.46 -9.72 1.87
CA SER A 42 4.29 -10.46 1.37
C SER A 42 4.46 -10.93 -0.08
N GLY A 43 5.05 -10.12 -0.96
CA GLY A 43 5.30 -10.51 -2.35
C GLY A 43 6.27 -11.69 -2.49
N LEU A 44 7.30 -11.77 -1.64
CA LEU A 44 8.20 -12.92 -1.59
C LEU A 44 7.48 -14.17 -1.10
N VAL A 45 6.60 -14.03 -0.11
CA VAL A 45 5.77 -15.13 0.41
C VAL A 45 4.84 -15.65 -0.69
N TYR A 46 4.12 -14.76 -1.39
CA TYR A 46 3.24 -15.16 -2.48
C TYR A 46 4.00 -15.80 -3.65
N SER A 47 5.17 -15.28 -4.00
CA SER A 47 6.03 -15.87 -5.02
C SER A 47 6.44 -17.30 -4.64
N ALA A 48 6.85 -17.51 -3.38
CA ALA A 48 7.20 -18.84 -2.87
C ALA A 48 6.03 -19.82 -2.86
N LEU A 49 4.80 -19.32 -2.79
CA LEU A 49 3.58 -20.13 -2.90
C LEU A 49 3.16 -20.38 -4.36
N GLY A 50 3.97 -19.97 -5.34
CA GLY A 50 3.68 -20.14 -6.76
C GLY A 50 2.58 -19.21 -7.28
N ILE A 51 2.26 -18.16 -6.55
CA ILE A 51 1.19 -17.23 -6.91
C ILE A 51 1.72 -16.22 -7.94
N PRO A 52 1.02 -16.01 -9.07
CA PRO A 52 1.41 -15.00 -10.04
C PRO A 52 1.40 -13.57 -9.46
N PRO A 53 2.38 -12.70 -9.79
CA PRO A 53 2.48 -11.35 -9.23
C PRO A 53 1.25 -10.46 -9.43
N TYR A 54 0.53 -10.63 -10.55
CA TYR A 54 -0.69 -9.88 -10.82
C TYR A 54 -1.85 -10.24 -9.86
N LEU A 55 -1.72 -11.30 -9.05
CA LEU A 55 -2.70 -11.71 -8.04
C LEU A 55 -2.34 -11.27 -6.60
N PHE A 56 -1.19 -10.63 -6.38
CA PHE A 56 -0.77 -10.24 -5.01
C PHE A 56 -1.77 -9.29 -4.34
N THR A 57 -2.17 -8.22 -5.04
CA THR A 57 -3.16 -7.26 -4.52
C THR A 57 -4.56 -7.88 -4.38
N PRO A 58 -5.08 -8.67 -5.36
CA PRO A 58 -6.32 -9.41 -5.17
C PRO A 58 -6.35 -10.32 -3.94
N ILE A 59 -5.29 -11.09 -3.67
CA ILE A 59 -5.23 -11.97 -2.49
C ILE A 59 -5.21 -11.17 -1.19
N PHE A 60 -4.47 -10.06 -1.18
CA PHE A 60 -4.52 -9.14 -0.06
C PHE A 60 -5.95 -8.62 0.18
N ALA A 61 -6.67 -8.24 -0.88
CA ALA A 61 -8.05 -7.81 -0.79
C ALA A 61 -8.97 -8.90 -0.21
N VAL A 62 -8.83 -10.17 -0.63
CA VAL A 62 -9.59 -11.30 -0.07
C VAL A 62 -9.46 -11.36 1.46
N SER A 63 -8.24 -11.24 1.99
CA SER A 63 -8.04 -11.18 3.44
C SER A 63 -8.62 -9.92 4.09
N ARG A 64 -8.50 -8.77 3.41
CA ARG A 64 -8.86 -7.47 3.98
C ARG A 64 -10.36 -7.20 3.98
N VAL A 65 -11.14 -7.89 3.14
CA VAL A 65 -12.60 -7.80 3.10
C VAL A 65 -13.21 -8.00 4.50
N ALA A 66 -12.72 -8.96 5.29
CA ALA A 66 -13.22 -9.16 6.66
C ALA A 66 -13.07 -7.91 7.54
N GLY A 67 -11.95 -7.20 7.42
CA GLY A 67 -11.73 -5.94 8.13
C GLY A 67 -12.61 -4.81 7.60
N TRP A 68 -12.75 -4.70 6.27
CA TRP A 68 -13.62 -3.69 5.65
C TRP A 68 -15.09 -3.86 6.05
N THR A 69 -15.59 -5.10 6.07
CA THR A 69 -16.97 -5.39 6.48
C THR A 69 -17.15 -5.11 7.96
N ALA A 70 -16.22 -5.51 8.82
CA ALA A 70 -16.29 -5.22 10.26
C ALA A 70 -16.32 -3.70 10.53
N ARG A 71 -15.44 -2.93 9.89
CA ARG A 71 -15.42 -1.46 10.01
C ARG A 71 -16.71 -0.82 9.48
N THR A 72 -17.28 -1.35 8.40
CA THR A 72 -18.54 -0.85 7.84
C THR A 72 -19.69 -1.08 8.82
N ILE A 73 -19.80 -2.30 9.37
CA ILE A 73 -20.84 -2.64 10.35
C ILE A 73 -20.70 -1.76 11.61
N GLU A 74 -19.48 -1.62 12.14
CA GLU A 74 -19.22 -0.75 13.30
C GLU A 74 -19.64 0.70 13.03
N TYR A 75 -19.25 1.25 11.87
CA TYR A 75 -19.54 2.63 11.53
C TYR A 75 -21.05 2.92 11.40
N LEU A 76 -21.79 1.97 10.83
CA LEU A 76 -23.23 2.12 10.60
C LEU A 76 -24.06 2.17 11.88
N GLN A 77 -23.54 1.68 13.02
CA GLN A 77 -24.23 1.75 14.31
C GLN A 77 -24.45 3.19 14.80
N ASN A 78 -23.53 4.10 14.48
CA ASN A 78 -23.65 5.53 14.78
C ASN A 78 -23.16 6.36 13.60
N ASN A 79 -23.84 6.18 12.47
CA ASN A 79 -23.41 6.66 11.17
C ASN A 79 -23.31 8.20 11.10
N ARG A 80 -22.25 8.69 10.45
CA ARG A 80 -22.07 10.11 10.10
C ARG A 80 -21.55 10.23 8.68
N ILE A 81 -21.85 11.31 7.98
CA ILE A 81 -21.25 11.53 6.65
C ILE A 81 -19.77 11.95 6.78
N PHE A 82 -18.88 11.31 6.01
CA PHE A 82 -17.52 11.81 5.80
C PHE A 82 -17.55 12.91 4.72
N ARG A 83 -17.49 14.17 5.13
CA ARG A 83 -17.51 15.34 4.22
C ARG A 83 -16.37 16.32 4.53
N PRO A 84 -15.11 15.99 4.22
CA PRO A 84 -14.01 16.93 4.32
C PRO A 84 -14.21 18.11 3.34
N ARG A 85 -13.56 19.25 3.64
CA ARG A 85 -13.52 20.43 2.74
C ARG A 85 -12.08 20.65 2.27
N ALA A 86 -11.95 21.24 1.08
CA ALA A 86 -10.68 21.73 0.57
C ALA A 86 -10.62 23.25 0.69
N ILE A 87 -9.40 23.80 0.76
CA ILE A 87 -9.14 25.24 0.64
C ILE A 87 -8.88 25.52 -0.84
N TYR A 88 -9.68 26.40 -1.43
CA TYR A 88 -9.46 26.85 -2.81
C TYR A 88 -8.33 27.88 -2.85
N THR A 89 -7.34 27.65 -3.71
CA THR A 89 -6.17 28.52 -3.90
C THR A 89 -6.04 29.03 -5.34
N GLY A 90 -7.08 28.84 -6.17
CA GLY A 90 -7.12 29.37 -7.52
C GLY A 90 -7.54 30.84 -7.56
N GLU A 91 -7.50 31.43 -8.75
CA GLU A 91 -8.03 32.76 -8.98
C GLU A 91 -9.56 32.72 -9.04
N PHE A 92 -10.20 33.60 -8.28
CA PHE A 92 -11.64 33.81 -8.34
C PHE A 92 -12.02 34.70 -9.53
N ASP A 93 -13.31 34.70 -9.86
CA ASP A 93 -13.93 35.68 -10.77
C ASP A 93 -13.29 35.79 -12.16
N LYS A 94 -12.76 34.67 -12.69
CA LYS A 94 -12.29 34.62 -14.08
C LYS A 94 -13.44 34.99 -15.02
N THR A 95 -13.23 36.05 -15.79
CA THR A 95 -14.18 36.43 -16.83
C THR A 95 -14.16 35.37 -17.92
N TYR A 96 -15.34 34.88 -18.30
CA TYR A 96 -15.48 33.93 -19.39
C TYR A 96 -15.07 34.57 -20.72
N ILE A 97 -14.17 33.91 -21.45
CA ILE A 97 -13.77 34.33 -22.80
C ILE A 97 -14.49 33.44 -23.83
N PRO A 98 -15.35 34.01 -24.71
CA PRO A 98 -16.01 33.27 -25.78
C PRO A 98 -14.99 32.52 -26.64
N ILE A 99 -15.36 31.32 -27.11
CA ILE A 99 -14.43 30.42 -27.82
C ILE A 99 -13.70 31.07 -29.02
N LYS A 100 -14.36 32.02 -29.70
CA LYS A 100 -13.79 32.76 -30.84
C LYS A 100 -12.70 33.76 -30.45
N ASN A 101 -12.58 34.09 -29.16
CA ASN A 101 -11.72 35.14 -28.60
C ASN A 101 -10.71 34.58 -27.57
N ARG A 102 -10.57 33.26 -27.46
CA ARG A 102 -9.61 32.59 -26.57
C ARG A 102 -8.21 32.59 -27.17
#